data_AF-A0A411YDS1-F1
#
_entry.id   AF-A0A411YDS1-F1
#
_cell.length_a   1.000
_cell.length_b   1.000
_cell.length_c   1.000
_cell.angle_alpha   90.00
_cell.angle_beta   90.00
_cell.angle_gamma   90.00
#
_symmetry.space_group_name_H-M   'P 1'
#
loop_
_entity.id
_entity.type
_entity.pdbx_description
1 polymer ?
#
loop_
_entity_poly.entity_id
_entity_poly.type
_entity_poly.pdbx_seq_one_letter_code
_entity_poly.pdbx_strand_id
1 'polypeptide(L)'
;MAGCVATAPARARLEPADFDPRWRREDVMTAAPTLARIRRRVAEDPEVARAGSGADRVPAVRAAVARAVRSEGLLLPHDELARLVRELTDELAGLGPLEPLLRDPAVTDVLVNGPREVWVERAGRLERTDVTFDDGDAVHQAVLRVVGPLGYRLDRARPHVDARLPDGSRLHAVLPPLAPDGPLVAIRRFAPVAMSWDDLTSSGAVPEDVRDLLRDAVAERRAIVCCGRTGAGKTTLLGRLVDDVGADERVVLVEDAPELRPRCPHAVRLETREANAEGVGETTIHDLVRQALRMRPDRIVVGEVRGVELVDVLQALATGHEGCMTTVHARAADEALVRMEGMALLAGLPLDAVRAQLAVALDLLVVLGRERDGARGVVEVAEVQRRGDGELGARRLWLRGG
;
A
#
# COMPACT_ATOMS: atom_id res chain seq x y z
N MET A 1 46.23 -49.69 -8.40
CA MET A 1 45.15 -50.69 -8.63
C MET A 1 44.31 -50.75 -7.37
N ALA A 2 42.98 -50.66 -7.35
CA ALA A 2 41.94 -50.10 -8.21
C ALA A 2 40.77 -49.84 -7.22
N GLY A 3 40.10 -48.70 -7.34
CA GLY A 3 39.07 -48.24 -6.40
C GLY A 3 37.73 -48.98 -6.54
N CYS A 4 37.01 -49.07 -5.43
CA CYS A 4 35.66 -49.62 -5.35
C CYS A 4 34.65 -48.53 -5.73
N VAL A 5 33.96 -48.70 -6.86
CA VAL A 5 32.83 -47.86 -7.29
C VAL A 5 31.54 -48.63 -6.98
N ALA A 6 30.72 -48.09 -6.07
CA ALA A 6 29.39 -48.61 -5.81
C ALA A 6 28.46 -48.27 -6.98
N THR A 7 27.99 -49.29 -7.70
CA THR A 7 27.01 -49.18 -8.78
C THR A 7 25.62 -48.84 -8.22
N ALA A 8 25.02 -47.75 -8.71
CA ALA A 8 23.62 -47.41 -8.46
C ALA A 8 22.68 -48.53 -8.94
N PRO A 9 21.53 -48.77 -8.27
CA PRO A 9 20.59 -49.78 -8.70
C PRO A 9 20.01 -49.40 -10.08
N ALA A 10 19.90 -50.39 -10.96
CA ALA A 10 19.35 -50.24 -12.29
C ALA A 10 17.92 -49.68 -12.21
N ARG A 11 17.69 -48.53 -12.85
CA ARG A 11 16.34 -47.99 -13.07
C ARG A 11 15.58 -49.00 -13.93
N ALA A 12 14.52 -49.60 -13.40
CA ALA A 12 13.56 -50.34 -14.20
C ALA A 12 12.96 -49.38 -15.24
N ARG A 13 13.15 -49.70 -16.52
CA ARG A 13 12.42 -49.02 -17.60
C ARG A 13 11.02 -49.62 -17.63
N LEU A 14 10.02 -48.78 -17.48
CA LEU A 14 8.63 -49.18 -17.75
C LEU A 14 8.47 -49.34 -19.25
N GLU A 15 7.89 -50.46 -19.66
CA GLU A 15 7.59 -50.76 -21.05
C GLU A 15 6.22 -50.17 -21.41
N PRO A 16 5.93 -49.88 -22.69
CA PRO A 16 4.65 -49.28 -23.11
C PRO A 16 3.39 -50.06 -22.67
N ALA A 17 3.52 -51.33 -22.29
CA ALA A 17 2.46 -52.16 -21.76
C ALA A 17 2.12 -51.87 -20.27
N ASP A 18 2.97 -51.13 -19.56
CA ASP A 18 2.74 -50.69 -18.17
C ASP A 18 1.85 -49.44 -18.10
N PHE A 19 1.48 -48.86 -19.24
CA PHE A 19 0.50 -47.78 -19.35
C PHE A 19 -0.91 -48.35 -19.54
N ASP A 20 -1.82 -48.05 -18.62
CA ASP A 20 -3.26 -48.29 -18.84
C ASP A 20 -3.74 -47.33 -19.96
N PRO A 21 -4.19 -47.84 -21.12
CA PRO A 21 -4.62 -47.02 -22.26
C PRO A 21 -5.87 -46.19 -21.99
N ARG A 22 -6.50 -46.35 -20.81
CA ARG A 22 -7.71 -45.61 -20.42
C ARG A 22 -7.43 -44.25 -19.82
N TRP A 23 -6.19 -43.92 -19.46
CA TRP A 23 -5.87 -42.63 -18.85
C TRP A 23 -5.83 -41.54 -19.92
N ARG A 24 -6.90 -40.76 -20.02
CA ARG A 24 -6.94 -39.54 -20.82
C ARG A 24 -6.32 -38.38 -20.05
N ARG A 25 -5.79 -37.40 -20.78
CA ARG A 25 -5.31 -36.10 -20.25
C ARG A 25 -6.32 -35.40 -19.34
N GLU A 26 -7.61 -35.67 -19.54
CA GLU A 26 -8.75 -35.14 -18.77
C GLU A 26 -8.98 -35.87 -17.42
N ASP A 27 -8.47 -37.10 -17.25
CA ASP A 27 -8.71 -37.94 -16.07
C ASP A 27 -7.79 -37.60 -14.89
N VAL A 28 -6.61 -37.02 -15.16
CA VAL A 28 -5.64 -36.63 -14.13
C VAL A 28 -6.10 -35.38 -13.36
N MET A 29 -6.87 -34.51 -14.00
CA MET A 29 -7.38 -33.26 -13.40
C MET A 29 -8.72 -33.42 -12.66
N THR A 30 -9.51 -34.46 -12.96
CA THR A 30 -10.85 -34.66 -12.38
C THR A 30 -10.89 -35.61 -11.18
N ALA A 31 -9.79 -36.30 -10.86
CA ALA A 31 -9.69 -37.05 -9.61
C ALA A 31 -9.46 -36.09 -8.43
N ALA A 32 -10.51 -35.41 -7.95
CA ALA A 32 -10.51 -34.64 -6.70
C ALA A 32 -9.77 -35.33 -5.53
N PRO A 33 -9.81 -36.68 -5.37
CA PRO A 33 -9.02 -37.37 -4.35
C PRO A 33 -7.50 -37.21 -4.52
N THR A 34 -6.99 -37.14 -5.76
CA THR A 34 -5.56 -37.02 -6.06
C THR A 34 -5.05 -35.62 -5.79
N LEU A 35 -5.78 -34.58 -6.19
CA LEU A 35 -5.43 -33.20 -5.86
C LEU A 35 -5.46 -32.95 -4.35
N ALA A 36 -6.44 -33.52 -3.63
CA ALA A 36 -6.52 -33.44 -2.18
C ALA A 36 -5.31 -34.10 -1.48
N ARG A 37 -4.82 -35.24 -2.00
CA ARG A 37 -3.59 -35.87 -1.49
C ARG A 37 -2.34 -35.03 -1.76
N ILE A 38 -2.24 -34.41 -2.94
CA ILE A 38 -1.13 -33.51 -3.27
C ILE A 38 -1.15 -32.30 -2.33
N ARG A 39 -2.31 -31.64 -2.18
CA ARG A 39 -2.52 -30.53 -1.22
C ARG A 39 -2.04 -30.89 0.18
N ARG A 40 -2.52 -32.02 0.71
CA ARG A 40 -2.15 -32.50 2.06
C ARG A 40 -0.65 -32.73 2.19
N ARG A 41 -0.03 -33.44 1.24
CA ARG A 41 1.43 -33.71 1.26
C ARG A 41 2.26 -32.43 1.23
N VAL A 42 1.84 -31.42 0.46
CA VAL A 42 2.55 -30.14 0.35
C VAL A 42 2.40 -29.32 1.62
N ALA A 43 1.21 -29.30 2.23
CA ALA A 43 0.96 -28.64 3.51
C ALA A 43 1.76 -29.28 4.67
N GLU A 44 1.94 -30.61 4.65
CA GLU A 44 2.71 -31.37 5.64
C GLU A 44 4.22 -31.40 5.36
N ASP A 45 4.69 -30.79 4.26
CA ASP A 45 6.09 -30.85 3.88
C ASP A 45 6.97 -30.04 4.86
N PRO A 46 7.98 -30.65 5.50
CA PRO A 46 8.82 -29.98 6.49
C PRO A 46 9.57 -28.76 5.95
N GLU A 47 9.92 -28.72 4.66
CA GLU A 47 10.57 -27.56 4.05
C GLU A 47 9.57 -26.41 3.88
N VAL A 48 8.31 -26.72 3.56
CA VAL A 48 7.23 -25.73 3.47
C VAL A 48 6.89 -25.19 4.86
N ALA A 49 6.92 -26.03 5.90
CA ALA A 49 6.68 -25.61 7.28
C ALA A 49 7.81 -24.73 7.84
N ARG A 50 9.06 -24.97 7.44
CA ARG A 50 10.24 -24.18 7.85
C ARG A 50 10.46 -22.93 7.01
N ALA A 51 10.00 -22.93 5.76
CA ALA A 51 10.08 -21.75 4.92
C ALA A 51 9.28 -20.61 5.56
N GLY A 52 9.82 -19.40 5.49
CA GLY A 52 9.17 -18.19 5.98
C GLY A 52 7.87 -17.88 5.23
N SER A 53 7.36 -16.67 5.40
CA SER A 53 6.09 -16.25 4.78
C SER A 53 6.25 -15.66 3.38
N GLY A 54 5.17 -15.67 2.60
CA GLY A 54 5.09 -14.96 1.32
C GLY A 54 6.05 -15.50 0.24
N ALA A 55 6.78 -14.59 -0.41
CA ALA A 55 7.62 -14.89 -1.57
C ALA A 55 8.74 -15.90 -1.30
N ASP A 56 9.29 -15.91 -0.08
CA ASP A 56 10.35 -16.85 0.33
C ASP A 56 9.85 -18.29 0.44
N ARG A 57 8.52 -18.48 0.51
CA ARG A 57 7.87 -19.81 0.56
C ARG A 57 7.69 -20.43 -0.82
N VAL A 58 7.73 -19.64 -1.90
CA VAL A 58 7.49 -20.10 -3.27
C VAL A 58 8.47 -21.20 -3.71
N PRO A 59 9.80 -21.08 -3.47
CA PRO A 59 10.74 -22.15 -3.84
C PRO A 59 10.46 -23.46 -3.09
N ALA A 60 10.12 -23.38 -1.79
CA ALA A 60 9.81 -24.53 -0.97
C ALA A 60 8.51 -25.22 -1.42
N VAL A 61 7.45 -24.45 -1.68
CA VAL A 61 6.19 -24.98 -2.21
C VAL A 61 6.42 -25.61 -3.58
N ARG A 62 7.18 -24.98 -4.47
CA ARG A 62 7.51 -25.55 -5.79
C ARG A 62 8.22 -26.89 -5.67
N ALA A 63 9.20 -27.00 -4.77
CA ALA A 63 9.93 -28.25 -4.53
C ALA A 63 9.00 -29.34 -3.96
N ALA A 64 8.15 -28.99 -2.98
CA ALA A 64 7.19 -29.88 -2.36
C ALA A 64 6.13 -30.39 -3.37
N VAL A 65 5.59 -29.51 -4.21
CA VAL A 65 4.67 -29.89 -5.28
C VAL A 65 5.32 -30.86 -6.25
N ALA A 66 6.54 -30.59 -6.69
CA ALA A 66 7.26 -31.50 -7.57
C ALA A 66 7.51 -32.88 -6.93
N ARG A 67 7.77 -32.95 -5.62
CA ARG A 67 7.86 -34.21 -4.87
C ARG A 67 6.51 -34.92 -4.79
N ALA A 68 5.44 -34.20 -4.44
CA ALA A 68 4.10 -34.74 -4.30
C ALA A 68 3.56 -35.31 -5.62
N VAL A 69 3.70 -34.57 -6.72
CA VAL A 69 3.30 -34.99 -8.08
C VAL A 69 4.05 -36.26 -8.49
N ARG A 70 5.38 -36.32 -8.28
CA ARG A 70 6.17 -37.54 -8.55
C ARG A 70 5.72 -38.73 -7.70
N SER A 71 5.39 -38.50 -6.43
CA SER A 71 4.97 -39.56 -5.51
C SER A 71 3.59 -40.14 -5.81
N GLU A 72 2.75 -39.39 -6.51
CA GLU A 72 1.46 -39.85 -7.03
C GLU A 72 1.59 -40.45 -8.44
N GLY A 73 2.81 -40.56 -8.99
CA GLY A 73 3.06 -41.14 -10.31
C GLY A 73 2.58 -40.27 -11.48
N LEU A 74 2.36 -38.98 -11.25
CA LEU A 74 1.78 -38.07 -12.24
C LEU A 74 2.86 -37.38 -13.08
N LEU A 75 2.56 -37.24 -14.38
CA LEU A 75 3.32 -36.40 -15.31
C LEU A 75 2.43 -35.24 -15.74
N LEU A 76 2.69 -34.06 -15.18
CA LEU A 76 1.97 -32.83 -15.53
C LEU A 76 2.75 -32.05 -16.60
N PRO A 77 2.07 -31.50 -17.62
CA PRO A 77 2.61 -30.43 -18.46
C PRO A 77 3.19 -29.27 -17.62
N HIS A 78 4.16 -28.56 -18.19
CA HIS A 78 4.87 -27.49 -17.47
C HIS A 78 3.91 -26.36 -17.02
N ASP A 79 2.93 -26.01 -17.84
CA ASP A 79 1.93 -24.99 -17.53
C ASP A 79 0.96 -25.42 -16.42
N GLU A 80 0.56 -26.70 -16.38
CA GLU A 80 -0.27 -27.29 -15.33
C GLU A 80 0.47 -27.36 -13.99
N LEU A 81 1.73 -27.82 -14.02
CA LEU A 81 2.56 -27.82 -12.83
C LEU A 81 2.75 -26.38 -12.29
N ALA A 82 2.97 -25.42 -13.19
CA ALA A 82 3.10 -24.01 -12.80
C ALA A 82 1.80 -23.45 -12.22
N ARG A 83 0.62 -23.83 -12.75
CA ARG A 83 -0.68 -23.47 -12.16
C ARG A 83 -0.85 -24.05 -10.77
N LEU A 84 -0.62 -25.35 -10.59
CA LEU A 84 -0.74 -26.04 -9.31
C LEU A 84 0.20 -25.45 -8.24
N VAL A 85 1.45 -25.13 -8.62
CA VAL A 85 2.40 -24.47 -7.70
C VAL A 85 1.88 -23.11 -7.26
N ARG A 86 1.30 -22.32 -8.18
CA ARG A 86 0.71 -21.02 -7.84
C ARG A 86 -0.49 -21.20 -6.91
N GLU A 87 -1.46 -22.04 -7.25
CA GLU A 87 -2.64 -22.28 -6.42
C GLU A 87 -2.27 -22.72 -4.99
N LEU A 88 -1.31 -23.63 -4.86
CA LEU A 88 -0.84 -24.08 -3.55
C LEU A 88 -0.04 -23.02 -2.80
N THR A 89 0.69 -22.17 -3.50
CA THR A 89 1.35 -21.02 -2.87
C THR A 89 0.31 -20.04 -2.34
N ASP A 90 -0.75 -19.79 -3.11
CA ASP A 90 -1.83 -18.88 -2.74
C ASP A 90 -2.57 -19.38 -1.51
N GLU A 91 -2.86 -20.68 -1.47
CA GLU A 91 -3.52 -21.35 -0.34
C GLU A 91 -2.64 -21.38 0.93
N LEU A 92 -1.33 -21.67 0.78
CA LEU A 92 -0.45 -21.93 1.92
C LEU A 92 0.28 -20.68 2.44
N ALA A 93 0.57 -19.71 1.57
CA ALA A 93 1.39 -18.54 1.90
C ALA A 93 0.65 -17.20 1.71
N GLY A 94 -0.46 -17.20 0.98
CA GLY A 94 -1.21 -16.00 0.64
C GLY A 94 -2.60 -15.95 1.28
N LEU A 95 -3.43 -15.09 0.70
CA LEU A 95 -4.84 -14.88 1.06
C LEU A 95 -5.79 -15.87 0.37
N GLY A 96 -5.26 -16.95 -0.21
CA GLY A 96 -6.03 -18.02 -0.83
C GLY A 96 -6.89 -17.51 -2.00
N PRO A 97 -8.23 -17.66 -1.96
CA PRO A 97 -9.12 -17.29 -3.06
C PRO A 97 -9.04 -15.82 -3.51
N LEU A 98 -8.50 -14.91 -2.68
CA LEU A 98 -8.36 -13.50 -3.02
C LEU A 98 -7.14 -13.19 -3.89
N GLU A 99 -6.13 -14.07 -3.92
CA GLU A 99 -4.86 -13.84 -4.62
C GLU A 99 -5.02 -13.52 -6.12
N PRO A 100 -5.92 -14.17 -6.89
CA PRO A 100 -6.19 -13.78 -8.27
C PRO A 100 -6.70 -12.34 -8.41
N LEU A 101 -7.58 -11.88 -7.50
CA LEU A 101 -8.09 -10.50 -7.49
C LEU A 101 -6.98 -9.51 -7.14
N LEU A 102 -6.11 -9.88 -6.19
CA LEU A 102 -4.98 -9.07 -5.76
C LEU A 102 -3.85 -8.98 -6.80
N ARG A 103 -3.85 -9.81 -7.84
CA ARG A 103 -2.91 -9.69 -8.97
C ARG A 103 -3.44 -8.86 -10.11
N ASP A 104 -4.76 -8.73 -10.21
CA ASP A 104 -5.40 -7.99 -11.29
C ASP A 104 -5.07 -6.50 -11.17
N PRO A 105 -4.34 -5.88 -12.11
CA PRO A 105 -3.91 -4.48 -11.99
C PRO A 105 -5.07 -3.49 -12.01
N ALA A 106 -6.27 -3.88 -12.45
CA ALA A 106 -7.44 -3.01 -12.45
C ALA A 106 -8.17 -2.96 -11.09
N VAL A 107 -7.88 -3.89 -10.17
CA VAL A 107 -8.45 -3.90 -8.80
C VAL A 107 -7.67 -2.93 -7.91
N THR A 108 -8.35 -2.00 -7.24
CA THR A 108 -7.70 -1.12 -6.25
C THR A 108 -8.01 -1.53 -4.82
N ASP A 109 -9.18 -2.13 -4.58
CA ASP A 109 -9.66 -2.50 -3.26
C ASP A 109 -10.34 -3.87 -3.33
N VAL A 110 -10.20 -4.69 -2.28
CA VAL A 110 -10.89 -5.97 -2.10
C VAL A 110 -11.58 -5.94 -0.74
N LEU A 111 -12.90 -6.15 -0.71
CA LEU A 111 -13.70 -6.10 0.51
C LEU A 111 -14.40 -7.46 0.71
N VAL A 112 -14.21 -8.06 1.88
CA VAL A 112 -14.86 -9.30 2.30
C VAL A 112 -15.83 -8.93 3.41
N ASN A 113 -17.13 -9.04 3.12
CA ASN A 113 -18.20 -8.80 4.10
C ASN A 113 -18.68 -10.09 4.78
N GLY A 114 -18.00 -11.19 4.49
CA GLY A 114 -18.30 -12.55 4.97
C GLY A 114 -17.83 -13.58 3.95
N PRO A 115 -17.89 -14.88 4.28
CA PRO A 115 -17.31 -15.93 3.43
C PRO A 115 -17.94 -16.04 2.04
N ARG A 116 -19.18 -15.56 1.86
CA ARG A 116 -19.93 -15.63 0.59
C ARG A 116 -20.13 -14.27 -0.10
N GLU A 117 -19.47 -13.24 0.40
CA GLU A 117 -19.64 -11.87 -0.09
C GLU A 117 -18.29 -11.16 -0.22
N VAL A 118 -17.74 -11.18 -1.44
CA VAL A 118 -16.49 -10.51 -1.80
C VAL A 118 -16.75 -9.49 -2.90
N TRP A 119 -16.32 -8.26 -2.66
CA TRP A 119 -16.40 -7.11 -3.59
C TRP A 119 -15.00 -6.63 -3.97
N VAL A 120 -14.91 -5.98 -5.13
CA VAL A 120 -13.70 -5.28 -5.58
C VAL A 120 -14.02 -3.88 -6.08
N GLU A 121 -13.09 -2.95 -5.92
CA GLU A 121 -13.13 -1.66 -6.62
C GLU A 121 -12.33 -1.74 -7.92
N ARG A 122 -12.96 -1.34 -9.03
CA ARG A 122 -12.31 -1.14 -10.34
C ARG A 122 -12.69 0.23 -10.87
N ALA A 123 -11.69 1.04 -11.22
CA ALA A 123 -11.90 2.39 -11.74
C ALA A 123 -12.90 3.25 -10.92
N GLY A 124 -12.88 3.14 -9.58
CA GLY A 124 -13.78 3.90 -8.71
C GLY A 124 -15.19 3.33 -8.56
N ARG A 125 -15.46 2.11 -9.03
CA ARG A 125 -16.76 1.44 -8.92
C ARG A 125 -16.63 0.11 -8.17
N LEU A 126 -17.57 -0.15 -7.26
CA LEU A 126 -17.63 -1.42 -6.53
C LEU A 126 -18.42 -2.47 -7.32
N GLU A 127 -17.83 -3.66 -7.43
CA GLU A 127 -18.36 -4.80 -8.17
C GLU A 127 -18.31 -6.05 -7.30
N ARG A 128 -19.40 -6.82 -7.26
CA ARG A 128 -19.44 -8.11 -6.55
C ARG A 128 -18.76 -9.17 -7.40
N THR A 129 -17.97 -10.02 -6.75
CA THR A 129 -17.24 -11.13 -7.39
C THR A 129 -17.89 -12.48 -7.10
N ASP A 130 -17.49 -13.50 -7.85
CA ASP A 130 -17.86 -14.91 -7.61
C ASP A 130 -16.91 -15.61 -6.61
N VAL A 131 -15.91 -14.90 -6.10
CA VAL A 131 -14.94 -15.46 -5.14
C VAL A 131 -15.62 -15.68 -3.80
N THR A 132 -15.45 -16.88 -3.23
CA THR A 132 -15.96 -17.22 -1.90
C THR A 132 -14.94 -18.03 -1.11
N PHE A 133 -15.09 -17.97 0.20
CA PHE A 133 -14.44 -18.86 1.17
C PHE A 133 -15.42 -19.95 1.61
N ASP A 134 -14.89 -21.03 2.18
CA ASP A 134 -15.71 -22.14 2.70
C ASP A 134 -16.60 -21.67 3.86
N ASP A 135 -16.01 -20.96 4.82
CA ASP A 135 -16.67 -20.42 6.00
C ASP A 135 -15.88 -19.23 6.58
N GLY A 136 -16.37 -18.66 7.69
CA GLY A 136 -15.70 -17.55 8.37
C GLY A 136 -14.32 -17.94 8.92
N ASP A 137 -14.14 -19.17 9.39
CA ASP A 137 -12.84 -19.62 9.89
C ASP A 137 -11.80 -19.65 8.76
N ALA A 138 -12.19 -20.01 7.53
CA ALA A 138 -11.32 -19.94 6.36
C ALA A 138 -10.86 -18.50 6.06
N VAL A 139 -11.73 -17.50 6.23
CA VAL A 139 -11.37 -16.07 6.11
C VAL A 139 -10.36 -15.69 7.20
N HIS A 140 -10.65 -16.04 8.47
CA HIS A 140 -9.77 -15.75 9.60
C HIS A 140 -8.38 -16.37 9.42
N GLN A 141 -8.32 -17.65 9.02
CA GLN A 141 -7.05 -18.33 8.76
C GLN A 141 -6.28 -17.71 7.60
N ALA A 142 -6.97 -17.26 6.53
CA ALA A 142 -6.31 -16.55 5.43
C ALA A 142 -5.63 -15.26 5.90
N VAL A 143 -6.32 -14.46 6.72
CA VAL A 143 -5.74 -13.24 7.29
C VAL A 143 -4.56 -13.57 8.21
N LEU A 144 -4.71 -14.54 9.12
CA LEU A 144 -3.64 -14.95 10.05
C LEU A 144 -2.38 -15.41 9.32
N ARG A 145 -2.51 -16.14 8.22
CA ARG A 145 -1.38 -16.61 7.41
C ARG A 145 -0.50 -15.47 6.91
N VAL A 146 -1.09 -14.32 6.56
CA VAL A 146 -0.34 -13.19 6.02
C VAL A 146 0.10 -12.18 7.08
N VAL A 147 -0.69 -11.95 8.12
CA VAL A 147 -0.37 -10.93 9.16
C VAL A 147 0.49 -11.49 10.30
N GLY A 148 0.35 -12.77 10.63
CA GLY A 148 1.09 -13.41 11.73
C GLY A 148 2.62 -13.34 11.58
N PRO A 149 3.19 -13.63 10.40
CA PRO A 149 4.63 -13.52 10.15
C PRO A 149 5.18 -12.09 10.28
N LEU A 150 4.32 -11.08 10.14
CA LEU A 150 4.66 -9.67 10.31
C LEU A 150 4.62 -9.22 11.79
N GLY A 151 4.29 -10.14 12.70
CA GLY A 151 4.21 -9.89 14.15
C GLY A 151 2.85 -9.38 14.62
N TYR A 152 1.85 -9.28 13.73
CA TYR A 152 0.50 -8.88 14.13
C TYR A 152 -0.26 -10.03 14.78
N ARG A 153 -1.17 -9.67 15.69
CA ARG A 153 -2.07 -10.62 16.37
C ARG A 153 -3.52 -10.34 15.97
N LEU A 154 -4.26 -11.42 15.72
CA LEU A 154 -5.69 -11.37 15.40
C LEU A 154 -6.39 -12.57 16.07
N ASP A 155 -7.00 -12.32 17.22
CA ASP A 155 -7.62 -13.34 18.07
C ASP A 155 -8.84 -12.78 18.83
N ARG A 156 -9.47 -13.55 19.72
CA ARG A 156 -10.64 -13.08 20.47
C ARG A 156 -10.34 -11.93 21.44
N ALA A 157 -9.10 -11.81 21.93
CA ALA A 157 -8.69 -10.72 22.80
C ALA A 157 -8.34 -9.45 21.99
N ARG A 158 -7.86 -9.62 20.75
CA ARG A 158 -7.62 -8.56 19.77
C ARG A 158 -8.40 -8.87 18.48
N PRO A 159 -9.72 -8.59 18.45
CA PRO A 159 -10.61 -8.99 17.35
C PRO A 159 -10.54 -8.03 16.15
N HIS A 160 -9.46 -7.27 15.99
CA HIS A 160 -9.18 -6.49 14.79
C HIS A 160 -7.67 -6.37 14.58
N VAL A 161 -7.26 -6.08 13.35
CA VAL A 161 -5.87 -5.84 12.98
C VAL A 161 -5.79 -4.87 11.80
N ASP A 162 -4.83 -3.96 11.88
CA ASP A 162 -4.37 -3.13 10.78
C ASP A 162 -2.95 -3.57 10.43
N ALA A 163 -2.77 -4.07 9.21
CA ALA A 163 -1.53 -4.68 8.77
C ALA A 163 -1.08 -4.12 7.43
N ARG A 164 0.23 -4.04 7.25
CA ARG A 164 0.85 -3.70 5.97
C ARG A 164 1.47 -4.94 5.34
N LEU A 165 0.97 -5.32 4.17
CA LEU A 165 1.44 -6.48 3.44
C LEU A 165 2.80 -6.19 2.74
N PRO A 166 3.59 -7.23 2.42
CA PRO A 166 4.91 -7.07 1.80
C PRO A 166 4.90 -6.34 0.44
N ASP A 167 3.79 -6.40 -0.29
CA ASP A 167 3.58 -5.67 -1.55
C ASP A 167 3.27 -4.17 -1.34
N GLY A 168 3.14 -3.74 -0.08
CA GLY A 168 2.79 -2.39 0.33
C GLY A 168 1.29 -2.16 0.55
N SER A 169 0.44 -3.14 0.21
CA SER A 169 -1.01 -3.07 0.40
C SER A 169 -1.36 -2.97 1.88
N ARG A 170 -2.47 -2.29 2.20
CA ARG A 170 -3.01 -2.19 3.56
C ARG A 170 -4.13 -3.19 3.73
N LEU A 171 -4.10 -3.96 4.80
CA LEU A 171 -5.14 -4.92 5.18
C LEU A 171 -5.69 -4.51 6.54
N HIS A 172 -7.00 -4.28 6.59
CA HIS A 172 -7.76 -4.19 7.83
C HIS A 172 -8.65 -5.43 7.96
N ALA A 173 -8.70 -6.04 9.14
CA ALA A 173 -9.64 -7.14 9.39
C ALA A 173 -10.27 -7.03 10.77
N VAL A 174 -11.52 -7.49 10.88
CA VAL A 174 -12.32 -7.49 12.11
C VAL A 174 -12.98 -8.86 12.29
N LEU A 175 -12.97 -9.39 13.50
CA LEU A 175 -13.54 -10.68 13.86
C LEU A 175 -14.76 -10.54 14.79
N PRO A 176 -15.61 -11.58 14.88
CA PRO A 176 -16.55 -11.71 15.99
C PRO A 176 -15.83 -11.60 17.36
N PRO A 177 -16.43 -10.92 18.36
CA PRO A 177 -17.82 -10.43 18.38
C PRO A 177 -18.02 -9.02 17.79
N LEU A 178 -16.97 -8.32 17.34
CA LEU A 178 -17.11 -6.97 16.77
C LEU A 178 -17.84 -6.98 15.43
N ALA A 179 -17.65 -8.05 14.65
CA ALA A 179 -18.40 -8.33 13.44
C ALA A 179 -19.32 -9.55 13.69
N PRO A 180 -20.59 -9.34 14.08
CA PRO A 180 -21.47 -10.42 14.53
C PRO A 180 -21.80 -11.43 13.43
N ASP A 181 -21.80 -10.99 12.17
CA ASP A 181 -22.15 -11.82 11.01
C ASP A 181 -20.95 -12.60 10.43
N GLY A 182 -19.76 -12.45 11.03
CA GLY A 182 -18.54 -13.15 10.62
C GLY A 182 -17.36 -12.21 10.34
N PRO A 183 -16.20 -12.75 9.97
CA PRO A 183 -15.00 -11.95 9.72
C PRO A 183 -15.17 -10.97 8.55
N LEU A 184 -14.73 -9.74 8.76
CA LEU A 184 -14.67 -8.67 7.75
C LEU A 184 -13.22 -8.41 7.37
N VAL A 185 -12.95 -8.18 6.09
CA VAL A 185 -11.60 -7.84 5.60
C VAL A 185 -11.70 -6.71 4.57
N ALA A 186 -10.88 -5.70 4.68
CA ALA A 186 -10.71 -4.65 3.68
C ALA A 186 -9.23 -4.58 3.30
N ILE A 187 -8.92 -4.83 2.02
CA ILE A 187 -7.57 -4.73 1.48
C ILE A 187 -7.55 -3.59 0.48
N ARG A 188 -6.78 -2.56 0.77
CA ARG A 188 -6.51 -1.49 -0.17
C ARG A 188 -5.15 -1.74 -0.81
N ARG A 189 -5.16 -2.05 -2.09
CA ARG A 189 -3.95 -2.36 -2.84
C ARG A 189 -3.10 -1.13 -3.01
N PHE A 190 -1.79 -1.33 -2.86
CA PHE A 190 -0.83 -0.33 -3.24
C PHE A 190 -0.60 -0.42 -4.76
N ALA A 191 -1.09 0.56 -5.52
CA ALA A 191 -0.89 0.58 -6.96
C ALA A 191 0.55 1.05 -7.28
N PRO A 192 1.39 0.23 -7.96
CA PRO A 192 2.79 0.56 -8.20
C PRO A 192 3.01 1.60 -9.31
N VAL A 193 1.97 2.03 -10.04
CA VAL A 193 2.13 2.97 -11.16
C VAL A 193 2.08 4.41 -10.66
N ALA A 194 3.25 4.96 -10.40
CA ALA A 194 3.46 6.39 -10.25
C ALA A 194 3.18 7.11 -11.59
N MET A 195 2.08 7.86 -11.66
CA MET A 195 1.75 8.69 -12.83
C MET A 195 2.86 9.70 -13.09
N SER A 196 3.37 9.80 -14.31
CA SER A 196 4.32 10.84 -14.73
C SER A 196 3.65 12.20 -14.91
N TRP A 197 4.43 13.27 -15.10
CA TRP A 197 3.88 14.56 -15.50
C TRP A 197 3.10 14.46 -16.81
N ASP A 198 3.59 13.68 -17.78
CA ASP A 198 2.93 13.47 -19.07
C ASP A 198 1.58 12.75 -18.89
N ASP A 199 1.48 11.80 -17.96
CA ASP A 199 0.22 11.13 -17.63
C ASP A 199 -0.77 12.11 -16.98
N LEU A 200 -0.29 12.97 -16.08
CA LEU A 200 -1.10 13.96 -15.38
C LEU A 200 -1.59 15.08 -16.31
N THR A 201 -0.77 15.52 -17.26
CA THR A 201 -1.17 16.51 -18.27
C THR A 201 -2.08 15.91 -19.32
N SER A 202 -1.75 14.73 -19.85
CA SER A 202 -2.56 14.07 -20.89
C SER A 202 -3.96 13.68 -20.40
N SER A 203 -4.10 13.38 -19.10
CA SER A 203 -5.41 13.12 -18.47
C SER A 203 -6.19 14.39 -18.10
N GLY A 204 -5.58 15.58 -18.22
CA GLY A 204 -6.16 16.85 -17.75
C GLY A 204 -6.21 16.97 -16.21
N ALA A 205 -5.59 16.05 -15.48
CA ALA A 205 -5.52 16.11 -14.03
C ALA A 205 -4.70 17.30 -13.56
N VAL A 206 -3.61 17.62 -14.28
CA VAL A 206 -2.80 18.82 -14.07
C VAL A 206 -2.58 19.52 -15.42
N PRO A 207 -3.22 20.67 -15.68
CA PRO A 207 -2.99 21.45 -16.89
C PRO A 207 -1.52 21.87 -17.05
N GLU A 208 -1.05 22.12 -18.28
CA GLU A 208 0.37 22.38 -18.58
C GLU A 208 0.90 23.63 -17.87
N ASP A 209 0.11 24.70 -17.83
CA ASP A 209 0.42 25.95 -17.12
C ASP A 209 0.57 25.72 -15.61
N VAL A 210 -0.30 24.88 -15.04
CA VAL A 210 -0.22 24.48 -13.63
C VAL A 210 1.00 23.59 -13.38
N ARG A 211 1.30 22.64 -14.28
CA ARG A 211 2.52 21.82 -14.18
C ARG A 211 3.74 22.72 -14.10
N ASP A 212 3.88 23.65 -15.04
CA ASP A 212 5.07 24.50 -15.12
C ASP A 212 5.20 25.39 -13.88
N LEU A 213 4.11 26.00 -13.41
CA LEU A 213 4.06 26.75 -12.16
C LEU A 213 4.51 25.90 -10.96
N LEU A 214 4.05 24.66 -10.86
CA LEU A 214 4.39 23.78 -9.74
C LEU A 214 5.87 23.33 -9.79
N ARG A 215 6.42 23.10 -10.98
CA ARG A 215 7.83 22.75 -11.15
C ARG A 215 8.74 23.93 -10.79
N ASP A 216 8.37 25.14 -11.21
CA ASP A 216 9.07 26.36 -10.81
C ASP A 216 9.02 26.55 -9.29
N ALA A 217 7.86 26.34 -8.67
CA ALA A 217 7.72 26.40 -7.22
C ALA A 217 8.61 25.39 -6.47
N VAL A 218 8.76 24.16 -6.99
CA VAL A 218 9.69 23.17 -6.43
C VAL A 218 11.13 23.65 -6.56
N ALA A 219 11.53 24.15 -7.73
CA ALA A 219 12.88 24.67 -7.98
C ALA A 219 13.21 25.90 -7.10
N GLU A 220 12.23 26.76 -6.85
CA GLU A 220 12.32 27.92 -5.95
C GLU A 220 12.24 27.56 -4.46
N ARG A 221 12.15 26.27 -4.11
CA ARG A 221 12.03 25.78 -2.72
C ARG A 221 10.82 26.37 -1.99
N ARG A 222 9.72 26.59 -2.70
CA ARG A 222 8.45 26.99 -2.07
C ARG A 222 7.86 25.87 -1.24
N ALA A 223 7.31 26.21 -0.08
CA ALA A 223 6.55 25.32 0.76
C ALA A 223 5.16 25.08 0.16
N ILE A 224 4.86 23.82 -0.18
CA ILE A 224 3.67 23.44 -0.93
C ILE A 224 2.76 22.53 -0.10
N VAL A 225 1.49 22.91 0.02
CA VAL A 225 0.46 22.09 0.66
C VAL A 225 -0.52 21.59 -0.41
N CYS A 226 -0.58 20.28 -0.60
CA CYS A 226 -1.58 19.65 -1.46
C CYS A 226 -2.86 19.39 -0.67
N CYS A 227 -3.96 20.02 -1.06
CA CYS A 227 -5.26 19.94 -0.41
C CYS A 227 -6.23 19.06 -1.19
N GLY A 228 -7.16 18.39 -0.52
CA GLY A 228 -8.19 17.60 -1.19
C GLY A 228 -8.88 16.54 -0.32
N ARG A 229 -10.02 16.03 -0.80
CA ARG A 229 -10.74 14.92 -0.16
C ARG A 229 -9.95 13.61 -0.28
N THR A 230 -10.37 12.59 0.46
CA THR A 230 -9.85 11.23 0.28
C THR A 230 -10.03 10.77 -1.17
N GLY A 231 -8.99 10.19 -1.75
CA GLY A 231 -9.01 9.74 -3.14
C GLY A 231 -8.89 10.84 -4.20
N ALA A 232 -8.68 12.11 -3.83
CA ALA A 232 -8.52 13.21 -4.81
C ALA A 232 -7.18 13.19 -5.57
N GLY A 233 -6.22 12.35 -5.17
CA GLY A 233 -4.89 12.27 -5.82
C GLY A 233 -3.79 13.09 -5.16
N LYS A 234 -3.99 13.59 -3.92
CA LYS A 234 -3.00 14.43 -3.20
C LYS A 234 -1.62 13.77 -3.14
N THR A 235 -1.55 12.52 -2.68
CA THR A 235 -0.30 11.78 -2.55
C THR A 235 0.36 11.53 -3.91
N THR A 236 -0.43 11.33 -4.97
CA THR A 236 0.07 11.18 -6.34
C THR A 236 0.77 12.45 -6.82
N LEU A 237 0.13 13.62 -6.65
CA LEU A 237 0.72 14.91 -7.00
C LEU A 237 1.93 15.21 -6.13
N LEU A 238 1.82 15.04 -4.81
CA LEU A 238 2.94 15.23 -3.88
C LEU A 238 4.15 14.39 -4.29
N GLY A 239 3.93 13.11 -4.62
CA GLY A 239 5.00 12.25 -5.10
C GLY A 239 5.63 12.70 -6.42
N ARG A 240 4.93 13.47 -7.26
CA ARG A 240 5.54 14.10 -8.45
C ARG A 240 6.34 15.33 -8.12
N LEU A 241 5.84 16.18 -7.23
CA LEU A 241 6.59 17.35 -6.75
C LEU A 241 7.92 16.93 -6.10
N VAL A 242 7.91 15.84 -5.33
CA VAL A 242 9.14 15.28 -4.73
C VAL A 242 10.10 14.73 -5.79
N ASP A 243 9.61 14.23 -6.93
CA ASP A 243 10.45 13.73 -8.02
C ASP A 243 11.18 14.84 -8.80
N ASP A 244 10.70 16.09 -8.73
CA ASP A 244 11.37 17.25 -9.32
C ASP A 244 12.42 17.87 -8.38
N VAL A 245 12.54 17.40 -7.13
CA VAL A 245 13.55 17.89 -6.18
C VAL A 245 14.96 17.54 -6.69
N GLY A 246 15.89 18.49 -6.56
CA GLY A 246 17.27 18.34 -7.03
C GLY A 246 17.97 17.11 -6.42
N ALA A 247 18.83 16.46 -7.20
CA ALA A 247 19.54 15.26 -6.76
C ALA A 247 20.57 15.53 -5.63
N ASP A 248 20.94 16.79 -5.43
CA ASP A 248 21.81 17.29 -4.37
C ASP A 248 21.05 17.58 -3.05
N GLU A 249 19.72 17.60 -3.08
CA GLU A 249 18.88 17.85 -1.91
C GLU A 249 18.50 16.54 -1.22
N ARG A 250 18.68 16.50 0.10
CA ARG A 250 18.24 15.40 0.95
C ARG A 250 16.78 15.59 1.36
N VAL A 251 15.92 14.69 0.91
CA VAL A 251 14.49 14.70 1.24
C VAL A 251 14.21 13.67 2.33
N VAL A 252 13.65 14.10 3.47
CA VAL A 252 13.13 13.17 4.48
C VAL A 252 11.61 13.10 4.38
N LEU A 253 11.11 11.95 3.93
CA LEU A 253 9.70 11.61 3.87
C LEU A 253 9.24 11.03 5.22
N VAL A 254 8.13 11.55 5.74
CA VAL A 254 7.49 11.06 6.97
C VAL A 254 6.05 10.68 6.65
N GLU A 255 5.68 9.43 6.85
CA GLU A 255 4.35 8.92 6.48
C GLU A 255 3.79 7.99 7.56
N ASP A 256 2.47 8.03 7.78
CA ASP A 256 1.78 7.01 8.61
C ASP A 256 2.02 5.61 8.03
N ALA A 257 1.75 5.48 6.74
CA ALA A 257 2.01 4.26 6.01
C ALA A 257 2.53 4.66 4.63
N PRO A 258 3.79 4.32 4.29
CA PRO A 258 4.46 4.88 3.15
C PRO A 258 3.79 4.62 1.81
N GLU A 259 3.22 5.67 1.25
CA GLU A 259 2.63 5.71 -0.07
C GLU A 259 3.61 6.28 -1.09
N LEU A 260 4.49 7.19 -0.66
CA LEU A 260 5.45 7.85 -1.53
C LEU A 260 6.62 6.92 -1.87
N ARG A 261 6.99 6.91 -3.15
CA ARG A 261 8.17 6.23 -3.70
C ARG A 261 8.85 7.17 -4.69
N PRO A 262 9.46 8.26 -4.20
CA PRO A 262 10.11 9.18 -5.09
C PRO A 262 11.31 8.52 -5.75
N ARG A 263 11.60 8.95 -6.97
CA ARG A 263 12.78 8.61 -7.75
C ARG A 263 13.98 9.47 -7.36
N CYS A 264 13.77 10.49 -6.51
CA CYS A 264 14.84 11.31 -5.93
C CYS A 264 15.92 10.40 -5.29
N PRO A 265 17.20 10.51 -5.73
CA PRO A 265 18.28 9.65 -5.26
C PRO A 265 18.54 9.72 -3.75
N HIS A 266 18.31 10.89 -3.14
CA HIS A 266 18.63 11.16 -1.74
C HIS A 266 17.38 11.26 -0.85
N ALA A 267 16.35 10.48 -1.19
CA ALA A 267 15.14 10.36 -0.39
C ALA A 267 15.32 9.33 0.75
N VAL A 268 15.03 9.73 1.98
CA VAL A 268 14.99 8.88 3.17
C VAL A 268 13.56 8.80 3.68
N ARG A 269 13.13 7.60 4.07
CA ARG A 269 11.74 7.33 4.45
C ARG A 269 11.64 6.95 5.91
N LEU A 270 10.77 7.64 6.62
CA LEU A 270 10.36 7.37 7.99
C LEU A 270 8.88 6.96 7.98
N GLU A 271 8.56 5.93 8.76
CA GLU A 271 7.23 5.33 8.85
C GLU A 271 6.83 5.29 10.32
N THR A 272 5.57 5.62 10.61
CA THR A 272 5.05 5.52 11.98
C THR A 272 5.01 4.07 12.42
N ARG A 273 4.96 3.88 13.73
CA ARG A 273 4.84 2.55 14.31
C ARG A 273 3.74 2.58 15.34
N GLU A 274 2.77 1.69 15.22
CA GLU A 274 1.77 1.50 16.26
C GLU A 274 2.42 0.93 17.53
N ALA A 275 1.76 1.15 18.67
CA ALA A 275 2.13 0.48 19.89
C ALA A 275 2.06 -1.05 19.73
N ASN A 276 2.97 -1.77 20.39
CA ASN A 276 2.93 -3.22 20.42
C ASN A 276 1.70 -3.74 21.21
N ALA A 277 1.59 -5.07 21.36
CA ALA A 277 0.47 -5.68 22.07
C ALA A 277 0.38 -5.30 23.57
N GLU A 278 1.42 -4.70 24.12
CA GLU A 278 1.50 -4.21 25.49
C GLU A 278 1.28 -2.68 25.57
N GLY A 279 0.98 -2.01 24.45
CA GLY A 279 0.78 -0.55 24.41
C GLY A 279 2.09 0.25 24.42
N VAL A 280 3.23 -0.39 24.14
CA VAL A 280 4.56 0.21 24.20
C VAL A 280 5.13 0.43 22.81
N GLY A 281 5.85 1.54 22.63
CA GLY A 281 6.69 1.76 21.46
C GLY A 281 5.96 2.40 20.28
N GLU A 282 4.81 3.04 20.50
CA GLU A 282 4.21 3.92 19.51
C GLU A 282 5.21 4.98 19.04
N THR A 283 5.20 5.29 17.76
CA THR A 283 6.01 6.34 17.13
C THR A 283 5.12 7.05 16.13
N THR A 284 4.77 8.29 16.45
CA THR A 284 3.80 9.10 15.69
C THR A 284 4.49 9.95 14.61
N ILE A 285 3.74 10.57 13.71
CA ILE A 285 4.30 11.54 12.74
C ILE A 285 5.03 12.66 13.48
N HIS A 286 4.45 13.15 14.57
CA HIS A 286 5.04 14.14 15.47
C HIS A 286 6.45 13.74 15.93
N ASP A 287 6.63 12.50 16.39
CA ASP A 287 7.94 11.98 16.81
C ASP A 287 8.92 11.91 15.63
N LEU A 288 8.44 11.46 14.47
CA LEU A 288 9.28 11.28 13.28
C LEU A 288 9.74 12.59 12.66
N VAL A 289 8.90 13.65 12.64
CA VAL A 289 9.31 14.97 12.16
C VAL A 289 10.45 15.53 13.02
N ARG A 290 10.39 15.32 14.34
CA ARG A 290 11.48 15.69 15.26
C ARG A 290 12.76 14.91 15.02
N GLN A 291 12.67 13.63 14.66
CA GLN A 291 13.84 12.86 14.25
C GLN A 291 14.37 13.33 12.90
N ALA A 292 13.49 13.64 11.94
CA ALA A 292 13.85 14.12 10.62
C ALA A 292 14.74 15.38 10.71
N LEU A 293 14.42 16.32 11.59
CA LEU A 293 15.22 17.53 11.83
C LEU A 293 16.68 17.25 12.25
N ARG A 294 16.97 16.07 12.81
CA ARG A 294 18.33 15.65 13.20
C ARG A 294 19.09 14.96 12.08
N MET A 295 18.43 14.71 10.95
CA MET A 295 18.98 13.95 9.82
C MET A 295 19.55 14.85 8.72
N ARG A 296 19.80 16.13 9.02
CA ARG A 296 20.24 17.16 8.07
C ARG A 296 19.38 17.18 6.79
N PRO A 297 18.04 17.28 6.88
CA PRO A 297 17.21 17.36 5.70
C PRO A 297 17.43 18.71 5.01
N ASP A 298 17.42 18.72 3.68
CA ASP A 298 17.21 19.95 2.92
C ASP A 298 15.71 20.23 2.80
N ARG A 299 14.89 19.17 2.69
CA ARG A 299 13.42 19.25 2.70
C ARG A 299 12.80 18.16 3.58
N ILE A 300 11.71 18.51 4.27
CA ILE A 300 10.86 17.54 4.98
C ILE A 300 9.54 17.44 4.23
N VAL A 301 9.12 16.21 3.95
CA VAL A 301 7.83 15.94 3.31
C VAL A 301 7.00 15.10 4.25
N VAL A 302 5.84 15.61 4.66
CA VAL A 302 4.90 14.87 5.50
C VAL A 302 3.76 14.36 4.63
N GLY A 303 3.52 13.06 4.62
CA GLY A 303 2.50 12.45 3.76
C GLY A 303 1.12 13.04 3.99
N GLU A 304 0.76 13.31 5.25
CA GLU A 304 -0.46 14.03 5.62
C GLU A 304 -0.32 14.63 7.02
N VAL A 305 -0.77 15.88 7.21
CA VAL A 305 -0.93 16.49 8.54
C VAL A 305 -2.40 16.53 8.94
N ARG A 306 -2.68 16.05 10.13
CA ARG A 306 -4.00 15.83 10.75
C ARG A 306 -4.10 16.42 12.15
N GLY A 307 -2.99 16.73 12.81
CA GLY A 307 -2.97 17.16 14.20
C GLY A 307 -1.71 17.92 14.61
N VAL A 308 -1.18 17.55 15.78
CA VAL A 308 -0.13 18.29 16.51
C VAL A 308 1.20 18.39 15.74
N GLU A 309 1.47 17.42 14.87
CA GLU A 309 2.67 17.37 14.02
C GLU A 309 2.79 18.59 13.08
N LEU A 310 1.69 19.30 12.84
CA LEU A 310 1.72 20.57 12.10
C LEU A 310 2.68 21.56 12.75
N VAL A 311 2.78 21.57 14.08
CA VAL A 311 3.66 22.48 14.82
C VAL A 311 5.12 22.20 14.48
N ASP A 312 5.53 20.93 14.43
CA ASP A 312 6.90 20.58 14.08
C ASP A 312 7.20 20.87 12.61
N VAL A 313 6.22 20.75 11.72
CA VAL A 313 6.35 21.17 10.31
C VAL A 313 6.55 22.68 10.19
N LEU A 314 5.76 23.48 10.91
CA LEU A 314 5.93 24.94 10.95
C LEU A 314 7.27 25.34 11.56
N GLN A 315 7.71 24.62 12.58
CA GLN A 315 9.03 24.82 13.18
C GLN A 315 10.16 24.45 12.21
N ALA A 316 10.03 23.38 11.43
CA ALA A 316 10.99 23.01 10.40
C ALA A 316 11.16 24.14 9.38
N LEU A 317 10.04 24.65 8.85
CA LEU A 317 10.00 25.77 7.91
C LEU A 317 10.64 27.04 8.50
N ALA A 318 10.33 27.36 9.77
CA ALA A 318 10.91 28.52 10.45
C ALA A 318 12.41 28.38 10.75
N THR A 319 12.97 27.17 10.71
CA THR A 319 14.39 26.89 11.04
C THR A 319 15.26 26.63 9.81
N GLY A 320 14.81 27.05 8.62
CA GLY A 320 15.59 27.02 7.39
C GLY A 320 15.46 25.72 6.58
N HIS A 321 14.45 24.90 6.87
CA HIS A 321 14.08 23.75 6.03
C HIS A 321 13.04 24.22 5.00
N GLU A 322 13.52 24.98 4.01
CA GLU A 322 12.70 25.50 2.92
C GLU A 322 12.12 24.35 2.07
N GLY A 323 11.08 24.64 1.29
CA GLY A 323 10.54 23.67 0.35
C GLY A 323 9.86 22.45 0.99
N CYS A 324 9.48 22.52 2.28
CA CYS A 324 8.70 21.46 2.90
C CYS A 324 7.36 21.28 2.16
N MET A 325 6.94 20.03 2.04
CA MET A 325 5.68 19.70 1.36
C MET A 325 4.81 18.83 2.25
N THR A 326 3.50 19.01 2.17
CA THR A 326 2.57 18.16 2.93
C THR A 326 1.22 18.02 2.23
N THR A 327 0.38 17.10 2.71
CA THR A 327 -1.03 17.06 2.33
C THR A 327 -1.98 17.35 3.48
N VAL A 328 -3.11 18.00 3.15
CA VAL A 328 -4.18 18.34 4.10
C VAL A 328 -5.53 17.98 3.51
N HIS A 329 -6.43 17.46 4.34
CA HIS A 329 -7.83 17.29 3.95
C HIS A 329 -8.60 18.60 3.97
N ALA A 330 -8.86 19.18 2.81
CA ALA A 330 -9.68 20.38 2.61
C ALA A 330 -10.27 20.40 1.20
N ARG A 331 -11.34 21.17 0.96
CA ARG A 331 -11.98 21.28 -0.37
C ARG A 331 -11.69 22.61 -1.07
N ALA A 332 -11.10 23.55 -0.36
CA ALA A 332 -10.72 24.88 -0.84
C ALA A 332 -9.46 25.36 -0.10
N ALA A 333 -8.74 26.31 -0.68
CA ALA A 333 -7.52 26.85 -0.10
C ALA A 333 -7.77 27.53 1.27
N ASP A 334 -8.79 28.39 1.37
CA ASP A 334 -9.15 29.02 2.65
C ASP A 334 -9.60 27.99 3.71
N GLU A 335 -10.28 26.91 3.32
CA GLU A 335 -10.64 25.82 4.24
C GLU A 335 -9.39 25.12 4.79
N ALA A 336 -8.35 24.93 3.97
CA ALA A 336 -7.10 24.34 4.42
C ALA A 336 -6.43 25.19 5.49
N LEU A 337 -6.38 26.52 5.31
CA LEU A 337 -5.84 27.46 6.29
C LEU A 337 -6.60 27.37 7.62
N VAL A 338 -7.94 27.42 7.60
CA VAL A 338 -8.76 27.29 8.80
C VAL A 338 -8.53 25.96 9.53
N ARG A 339 -8.36 24.86 8.80
CA ARG A 339 -8.08 23.55 9.42
C ARG A 339 -6.70 23.50 10.06
N MET A 340 -5.69 24.08 9.41
CA MET A 340 -4.34 24.19 9.97
C MET A 340 -4.32 25.08 11.22
N GLU A 341 -5.09 26.18 11.21
CA GLU A 341 -5.32 26.99 12.43
C GLU A 341 -5.89 26.13 13.56
N GLY A 342 -6.94 25.35 13.27
CA GLY A 342 -7.57 24.45 14.25
C GLY A 342 -6.61 23.40 14.81
N MET A 343 -5.77 22.78 13.98
CA MET A 343 -4.77 21.80 14.41
C MET A 343 -3.75 22.42 15.37
N ALA A 344 -3.24 23.59 15.04
CA ALA A 344 -2.25 24.28 15.85
C ALA A 344 -2.85 24.84 17.16
N LEU A 345 -4.13 25.25 17.15
CA LEU A 345 -4.87 25.61 18.36
C LEU A 345 -5.02 24.42 19.32
N LEU A 346 -5.34 23.23 18.80
CA LEU A 346 -5.41 22.00 19.60
C LEU A 346 -4.04 21.61 20.17
N ALA A 347 -2.95 21.97 19.48
CA ALA A 347 -1.58 21.82 19.96
C ALA A 347 -1.16 22.91 20.97
N GLY A 348 -2.04 23.85 21.31
CA GLY A 348 -1.84 24.85 22.36
C GLY A 348 -1.17 26.15 21.91
N LEU A 349 -1.03 26.42 20.62
CA LEU A 349 -0.49 27.69 20.13
C LEU A 349 -1.56 28.80 20.12
N PRO A 350 -1.23 30.04 20.50
CA PRO A 350 -2.12 31.19 20.33
C PRO A 350 -2.43 31.45 18.85
N LEU A 351 -3.69 31.77 18.52
CA LEU A 351 -4.13 31.96 17.13
C LEU A 351 -3.29 32.97 16.35
N ASP A 352 -2.95 34.10 16.95
CA ASP A 352 -2.15 35.13 16.29
C ASP A 352 -0.73 34.65 15.94
N ALA A 353 -0.15 33.81 16.80
CA ALA A 353 1.15 33.20 16.55
C ALA A 353 1.06 32.16 15.42
N VAL A 354 0.01 31.35 15.41
CA VAL A 354 -0.26 30.38 14.33
C VAL A 354 -0.41 31.09 12.99
N ARG A 355 -1.22 32.14 12.96
CA ARG A 355 -1.45 32.94 11.74
C ARG A 355 -0.16 33.56 11.21
N ALA A 356 0.66 34.12 12.10
CA ALA A 356 1.95 34.67 11.73
C ALA A 356 2.91 33.61 11.20
N GLN A 357 2.96 32.42 11.82
CA GLN A 357 3.80 31.32 11.37
C GLN A 357 3.36 30.78 10.01
N LEU A 358 2.07 30.49 9.82
CA LEU A 358 1.52 30.00 8.56
C LEU A 358 1.75 30.99 7.41
N ALA A 359 1.58 32.29 7.64
CA ALA A 359 1.77 33.33 6.63
C ALA A 359 3.23 33.44 6.14
N VAL A 360 4.20 33.05 6.96
CA VAL A 360 5.63 33.08 6.64
C VAL A 360 6.13 31.73 6.13
N ALA A 361 5.57 30.63 6.67
CA ALA A 361 6.05 29.29 6.43
C ALA A 361 5.48 28.65 5.16
N LEU A 362 4.27 29.02 4.75
CA LEU A 362 3.59 28.42 3.60
C LEU A 362 3.58 29.37 2.41
N ASP A 363 3.91 28.85 1.23
CA ASP A 363 3.89 29.63 0.00
C ASP A 363 2.66 29.30 -0.84
N LEU A 364 2.40 28.01 -1.10
CA LEU A 364 1.40 27.57 -2.06
C LEU A 364 0.44 26.51 -1.51
N LEU A 365 -0.84 26.70 -1.83
CA LEU A 365 -1.94 25.75 -1.62
C LEU A 365 -2.40 25.23 -2.98
N VAL A 366 -2.31 23.92 -3.18
CA VAL A 366 -2.72 23.24 -4.42
C VAL A 366 -3.93 22.37 -4.11
N VAL A 367 -5.11 22.79 -4.53
CA VAL A 367 -6.36 22.11 -4.21
C VAL A 367 -6.72 21.12 -5.31
N LEU A 368 -6.89 19.86 -4.94
CA LEU A 368 -7.36 18.79 -5.82
C LEU A 368 -8.83 18.48 -5.54
N GLY A 369 -9.60 18.37 -6.62
CA GLY A 369 -11.02 18.09 -6.60
C GLY A 369 -11.41 16.92 -7.49
N ARG A 370 -12.70 16.60 -7.45
CA ARG A 370 -13.33 15.69 -8.39
C ARG A 370 -14.37 16.47 -9.17
N GLU A 371 -14.27 16.45 -10.49
CA GLU A 371 -15.23 17.08 -11.39
C GLU A 371 -16.53 16.28 -11.50
N ARG A 372 -17.54 16.89 -12.13
CA ARG A 372 -18.88 16.31 -12.25
C ARG A 372 -18.92 15.03 -13.08
N ASP A 373 -18.00 14.90 -14.03
CA ASP A 373 -17.78 13.69 -14.84
C ASP A 373 -17.01 12.60 -14.08
N GLY A 374 -16.56 12.89 -12.87
CA GLY A 374 -15.81 11.99 -12.01
C GLY A 374 -14.30 12.08 -12.17
N ALA A 375 -13.78 12.90 -13.09
CA ALA A 375 -12.35 13.13 -13.28
C ALA A 375 -11.72 13.79 -12.04
N ARG A 376 -10.45 13.50 -11.78
CA ARG A 376 -9.70 14.00 -10.61
C ARG A 376 -8.60 14.94 -11.10
N GLY A 377 -8.38 16.06 -10.41
CA GLY A 377 -7.33 16.98 -10.81
C GLY A 377 -7.25 18.24 -9.95
N VAL A 378 -6.26 19.08 -10.26
CA VAL A 378 -6.06 20.39 -9.61
C VAL A 378 -7.21 21.33 -10.00
N VAL A 379 -7.92 21.86 -9.02
CA VAL A 379 -9.06 22.77 -9.21
C VAL A 379 -8.72 24.22 -8.86
N GLU A 380 -7.74 24.44 -7.99
CA GLU A 380 -7.31 25.77 -7.55
C GLU A 380 -5.83 25.72 -7.15
N VAL A 381 -5.07 26.76 -7.52
CA VAL A 381 -3.75 27.05 -6.96
C VAL A 381 -3.81 28.43 -6.36
N ALA A 382 -3.38 28.57 -5.11
CA ALA A 382 -3.40 29.83 -4.39
C ALA A 382 -2.13 30.05 -3.58
N GLU A 383 -1.74 31.31 -3.46
CA GLU A 383 -0.65 31.76 -2.58
C GLU A 383 -1.21 32.12 -1.20
N VAL A 384 -0.48 31.79 -0.14
CA VAL A 384 -0.85 32.19 1.22
C VAL A 384 -0.47 33.66 1.43
N GLN A 385 -1.41 34.46 1.93
CA GLN A 385 -1.17 35.86 2.25
C GLN A 385 -1.84 36.26 3.56
N ARG A 386 -1.33 37.32 4.18
CA ARG A 386 -2.01 37.98 5.29
C ARG A 386 -2.94 39.07 4.75
N ARG A 387 -4.20 39.05 5.17
CA ARG A 387 -5.19 40.08 4.87
C ARG A 387 -4.99 41.29 5.78
N GLY A 388 -5.52 42.44 5.37
CA GLY A 388 -5.34 43.72 6.08
C GLY A 388 -5.98 43.78 7.47
N ASP A 389 -6.88 42.86 7.79
CA ASP A 389 -7.51 42.65 9.09
C ASP A 389 -6.69 41.73 10.02
N GLY A 390 -5.53 41.24 9.55
CA GLY A 390 -4.67 40.32 10.29
C GLY A 390 -5.03 38.84 10.12
N GLU A 391 -6.10 38.52 9.37
CA GLU A 391 -6.48 37.15 9.04
C GLU A 391 -5.57 36.55 7.95
N LEU A 392 -5.53 35.22 7.90
CA LEU A 392 -4.95 34.50 6.78
C LEU A 392 -5.94 34.42 5.62
N GLY A 393 -5.43 34.46 4.40
CA GLY A 393 -6.24 34.19 3.22
C GLY A 393 -5.42 33.59 2.10
N ALA A 394 -6.12 32.93 1.18
CA ALA A 394 -5.54 32.39 -0.03
C ALA A 394 -5.77 33.36 -1.20
N ARG A 395 -4.69 33.87 -1.81
CA ARG A 395 -4.76 34.65 -3.07
C ARG A 395 -4.70 33.69 -4.24
N ARG A 396 -5.77 33.60 -5.01
CA ARG A 396 -5.83 32.70 -6.14
C ARG A 396 -4.82 33.09 -7.23
N LEU A 397 -4.00 32.12 -7.64
CA LEU A 397 -3.10 32.22 -8.80
C LEU A 397 -3.72 31.55 -10.02
N TRP A 398 -4.48 30.48 -9.82
CA TRP A 398 -5.09 29.71 -10.87
C TRP A 398 -6.42 29.09 -10.42
N LEU A 399 -7.41 29.03 -11.32
CA LEU A 399 -8.68 28.34 -11.12
C LEU A 399 -8.99 27.47 -12.33
N ARG A 400 -9.47 26.25 -12.09
CA ARG A 400 -9.93 25.41 -13.19
C ARG A 400 -11.18 26.01 -13.85
N GLY A 401 -11.08 26.28 -15.15
CA GLY A 401 -12.18 26.81 -15.97
C GLY A 401 -12.51 28.27 -15.73
N GLY A 402 -11.61 29.04 -15.09
CA GLY A 402 -11.79 30.46 -14.74
C GLY A 402 -10.81 31.38 -15.43
#